data_AF-A0A1U9ULI5-F1
#
_entry.id   AF-A0A1U9ULI5-F1
#
_cell.length_a   1.000
_cell.length_b   1.000
_cell.length_c   1.000
_cell.angle_alpha   90.00
_cell.angle_beta   90.00
_cell.angle_gamma   90.00
#
_symmetry.space_group_name_H-M   'P 1'
#
loop_
_entity.id
_entity.type
_entity.pdbx_description
1 polymer ?
#
loop_
_entity_poly.entity_id
_entity_poly.type
_entity_poly.pdbx_seq_one_letter_code
_entity_poly.pdbx_strand_id
1 'polypeptide(L)'
;MRAVLAIATAASAALLALSACQAQPKASAPPPGSITDDRAIGDIMVRFKAPAVNLSEDAGKLLAEIKGPIRYVVKRPMSGGVWLVTAISASADATIQQAVETLRATPRIETAEPDRLIKPSRSIPTSRDMPQS
;
A
#
# COMPACT_ATOMS: atom_id res chain seq x y z
N MET A 1 22.73 10.86 56.18
CA MET A 1 21.39 10.76 55.54
C MET A 1 21.37 11.00 54.01
N ARG A 2 22.40 11.60 53.39
CA ARG A 2 22.44 11.78 51.91
C ARG A 2 22.81 10.52 51.11
N ALA A 3 23.61 9.61 51.69
CA ALA A 3 24.08 8.40 51.00
C ALA A 3 22.99 7.31 50.85
N VAL A 4 22.02 7.25 51.76
CA VAL A 4 20.94 6.24 51.74
C VAL A 4 19.92 6.53 50.62
N LEU A 5 19.70 7.82 50.31
CA LEU A 5 18.78 8.24 49.26
C LEU A 5 19.29 7.89 47.85
N ALA A 6 20.61 7.96 47.64
CA ALA A 6 21.24 7.67 46.34
C ALA A 6 21.21 6.17 45.98
N ILE A 7 21.31 5.29 46.97
CA ILE A 7 21.28 3.83 46.77
C ILE A 7 19.85 3.36 46.44
N ALA A 8 18.84 3.95 47.08
CA ALA A 8 17.44 3.63 46.81
C ALA A 8 17.05 4.01 45.37
N THR A 9 17.51 5.16 44.86
CA THR A 9 17.20 5.60 43.49
C THR A 9 17.88 4.74 42.42
N ALA A 10 19.10 4.27 42.66
CA ALA A 10 19.81 3.41 41.71
C ALA A 10 19.21 2.00 41.62
N ALA A 11 18.76 1.45 42.76
CA ALA A 11 18.09 0.14 42.79
C ALA A 11 16.73 0.17 42.08
N SER A 12 15.95 1.26 42.23
CA SER A 12 14.67 1.42 41.52
C SER A 12 14.84 1.55 40.00
N ALA A 13 15.89 2.23 39.53
CA ALA A 13 16.18 2.35 38.11
C ALA A 13 16.57 1.00 37.46
N ALA A 14 17.33 0.17 38.19
CA ALA A 14 17.70 -1.16 37.71
C ALA A 14 16.49 -2.13 37.60
N LEU A 15 15.55 -2.05 38.54
CA LEU A 15 14.30 -2.85 38.51
C LEU A 15 13.35 -2.43 37.37
N LEU A 16 13.33 -1.13 37.01
CA LEU A 16 12.59 -0.62 35.86
C LEU A 16 13.21 -1.03 34.52
N ALA A 17 14.55 -1.06 34.43
CA ALA A 17 15.26 -1.48 33.23
C ALA A 17 15.03 -2.98 32.91
N LEU A 18 15.01 -3.87 33.91
CA LEU A 18 14.71 -5.29 33.69
C LEU A 18 13.25 -5.55 33.28
N SER A 19 12.30 -4.75 33.79
CA SER A 19 10.88 -4.87 33.40
C SER A 19 10.60 -4.35 31.99
N ALA A 20 11.39 -3.40 31.49
CA ALA A 20 11.23 -2.85 30.14
C ALA A 20 11.67 -3.80 29.02
N CYS A 21 12.63 -4.71 29.28
CA CYS A 21 13.08 -5.69 28.28
C CYS A 21 12.17 -6.92 28.14
N GLN A 22 11.32 -7.21 29.13
CA GLN A 22 10.32 -8.30 29.05
C GLN A 22 9.02 -7.84 28.38
N ALA A 23 8.82 -6.53 28.21
CA ALA A 23 7.75 -5.95 27.43
C ALA A 23 8.14 -5.81 25.95
N GLN A 24 8.81 -6.82 25.37
CA GLN A 24 8.72 -6.99 23.94
C GLN A 24 7.29 -7.48 23.66
N PRO A 25 6.45 -6.72 22.95
CA PRO A 25 5.20 -7.26 22.46
C PRO A 25 5.56 -8.48 21.63
N LYS A 26 5.27 -9.67 22.19
CA LYS A 26 5.25 -10.95 21.47
C LYS A 26 4.64 -10.64 20.12
N ALA A 27 5.45 -10.73 19.06
CA ALA A 27 5.14 -10.26 17.71
C ALA A 27 3.67 -10.55 17.45
N SER A 28 2.84 -9.51 17.63
CA SER A 28 1.42 -9.66 17.45
C SER A 28 1.32 -9.97 15.98
N ALA A 29 0.78 -11.15 15.64
CA ALA A 29 0.47 -11.48 14.26
C ALA A 29 -0.14 -10.21 13.66
N PRO A 30 0.42 -9.69 12.55
CA PRO A 30 0.00 -8.43 12.00
C PRO A 30 -1.54 -8.41 11.97
N PRO A 31 -2.19 -7.31 12.40
CA PRO A 31 -3.64 -7.29 12.53
C PRO A 31 -4.27 -7.79 11.22
N PRO A 32 -5.37 -8.56 11.26
CA PRO A 32 -6.01 -9.05 10.04
C PRO A 32 -6.24 -7.89 9.05
N GLY A 33 -5.59 -7.95 7.88
CA GLY A 33 -5.52 -6.82 6.95
C GLY A 33 -4.22 -6.00 7.02
N SER A 34 -3.16 -6.49 7.65
CA SER A 34 -1.82 -5.94 7.46
C SER A 34 -1.41 -6.09 5.99
N ILE A 35 -0.69 -5.12 5.42
CA ILE A 35 -0.19 -5.24 4.03
C ILE A 35 0.86 -6.36 3.91
N THR A 36 1.48 -6.79 5.02
CA THR A 36 2.62 -7.71 5.01
C THR A 36 2.30 -9.11 4.49
N ASP A 37 1.04 -9.55 4.56
CA ASP A 37 0.62 -10.85 4.00
C ASP A 37 0.10 -10.73 2.56
N ASP A 38 -0.20 -9.51 2.11
CA ASP A 38 -0.82 -9.28 0.82
C ASP A 38 0.20 -9.32 -0.32
N ARG A 39 -0.17 -10.02 -1.39
CA ARG A 39 0.58 -10.07 -2.64
C ARG A 39 0.01 -9.05 -3.62
N ALA A 40 0.89 -8.44 -4.40
CA ALA A 40 0.47 -7.59 -5.51
C ALA A 40 -0.15 -8.47 -6.62
N ILE A 41 -1.39 -8.16 -6.98
CA ILE A 41 -2.12 -8.81 -8.07
C ILE A 41 -1.78 -8.12 -9.39
N GLY A 42 -1.71 -6.78 -9.38
CA GLY A 42 -1.39 -5.97 -10.54
C GLY A 42 -1.82 -4.51 -10.39
N ASP A 43 -1.44 -3.70 -11.37
CA ASP A 43 -1.75 -2.28 -11.42
C ASP A 43 -2.99 -2.00 -12.29
N ILE A 44 -3.77 -1.01 -11.88
CA ILE A 44 -5.05 -0.63 -12.48
C ILE A 44 -5.08 0.89 -12.60
N MET A 45 -5.48 1.38 -13.77
CA MET A 45 -5.78 2.77 -14.06
C MET A 45 -7.24 3.05 -13.70
N VAL A 46 -7.45 3.94 -12.73
CA VAL A 46 -8.78 4.23 -12.15
C VAL A 46 -9.15 5.69 -12.32
N ARG A 47 -10.36 5.96 -12.81
CA ARG A 47 -10.96 7.30 -12.84
C ARG A 47 -12.16 7.33 -11.91
N PHE A 48 -12.25 8.38 -11.09
CA PHE A 48 -13.40 8.61 -10.22
C PHE A 48 -14.42 9.51 -10.92
N LYS A 49 -15.72 9.24 -10.72
CA LYS A 49 -16.80 10.17 -11.11
C LYS A 49 -16.72 11.44 -10.26
N ALA A 50 -17.37 12.52 -10.71
CA ALA A 50 -17.45 13.78 -9.97
C ALA A 50 -18.00 13.62 -8.53
N PRO A 51 -17.55 14.45 -7.55
CA PRO A 51 -16.49 15.46 -7.64
C PRO A 51 -15.09 14.89 -7.95
N ALA A 52 -14.24 15.75 -8.53
CA ALA A 52 -12.87 15.39 -8.87
C ALA A 52 -12.06 15.08 -7.60
N VAL A 53 -11.24 14.03 -7.67
CA VAL A 53 -10.32 13.62 -6.62
C VAL A 53 -8.93 14.12 -7.00
N ASN A 54 -8.35 14.99 -6.17
CA ASN A 54 -7.08 15.66 -6.46
C ASN A 54 -5.93 15.23 -5.53
N LEU A 55 -6.24 14.56 -4.42
CA LEU A 55 -5.27 14.15 -3.40
C LEU A 55 -5.24 12.63 -3.28
N SER A 56 -4.03 12.06 -3.14
CA SER A 56 -3.83 10.61 -3.00
C SER A 56 -4.54 10.05 -1.77
N GLU A 57 -4.59 10.82 -0.69
CA GLU A 57 -5.27 10.44 0.55
C GLU A 57 -6.78 10.26 0.34
N ASP A 58 -7.42 11.16 -0.40
CA ASP A 58 -8.85 11.10 -0.66
C ASP A 58 -9.19 9.97 -1.62
N ALA A 59 -8.35 9.73 -2.63
CA ALA A 59 -8.45 8.53 -3.48
C ALA A 59 -8.33 7.25 -2.63
N GLY A 60 -7.37 7.22 -1.69
CA GLY A 60 -7.18 6.10 -0.78
C GLY A 60 -8.38 5.85 0.12
N LYS A 61 -8.98 6.91 0.70
CA LYS A 61 -10.20 6.82 1.53
C LYS A 61 -11.36 6.24 0.74
N LEU A 62 -11.63 6.75 -0.48
CA LEU A 62 -12.69 6.26 -1.34
C LEU A 62 -12.51 4.78 -1.70
N LEU A 63 -11.27 4.36 -1.99
CA LEU A 63 -10.98 2.97 -2.33
C LEU A 63 -11.03 2.03 -1.12
N ALA A 64 -10.76 2.53 0.10
CA ALA A 64 -10.87 1.77 1.34
C ALA A 64 -12.32 1.46 1.75
N GLU A 65 -13.31 2.16 1.17
CA GLU A 65 -14.72 1.84 1.35
C GLU A 65 -15.12 0.54 0.66
N ILE A 66 -14.40 0.15 -0.39
CA ILE A 66 -14.65 -1.09 -1.14
C ILE A 66 -14.30 -2.29 -0.23
N LYS A 67 -15.31 -3.10 0.07
CA LYS A 67 -15.16 -4.31 0.90
C LYS A 67 -14.88 -5.52 0.04
N GLY A 68 -14.07 -6.43 0.56
CA GLY A 68 -13.78 -7.69 -0.10
C GLY A 68 -12.36 -8.19 0.19
N PRO A 69 -11.98 -9.33 -0.43
CA PRO A 69 -10.66 -9.92 -0.26
C PRO A 69 -9.55 -9.16 -1.01
N ILE A 70 -9.92 -8.23 -1.91
CA ILE A 70 -8.99 -7.42 -2.69
C ILE A 70 -9.00 -6.00 -2.12
N ARG A 71 -7.80 -5.49 -1.84
CA ARG A 71 -7.60 -4.10 -1.41
C ARG A 71 -6.89 -3.31 -2.49
N TYR A 72 -7.08 -2.00 -2.46
CA TYR A 72 -6.61 -1.09 -3.49
C TYR A 72 -5.71 -0.03 -2.86
N VAL A 73 -4.45 -0.01 -3.27
CA VAL A 73 -3.44 0.93 -2.77
C VAL A 73 -3.13 1.95 -3.85
N VAL A 74 -3.33 3.22 -3.55
CA VAL A 74 -3.00 4.32 -4.47
C VAL A 74 -1.49 4.47 -4.57
N LYS A 75 -0.94 4.39 -5.79
CA LYS A 75 0.48 4.65 -6.06
C LYS A 75 0.75 6.13 -6.33
N ARG A 76 0.02 6.71 -7.30
CA ARG A 76 0.20 8.10 -7.74
C ARG A 76 -0.96 8.60 -8.60
N PRO A 77 -1.18 9.92 -8.67
CA PRO A 77 -2.00 10.51 -9.72
C PRO A 77 -1.31 10.38 -11.09
N MET A 78 -2.12 10.29 -12.12
CA MET A 78 -1.73 10.28 -13.53
C MET A 78 -2.40 11.47 -14.24
N SER A 79 -1.87 11.86 -15.40
CA SER A 79 -2.44 12.95 -16.19
C SER A 79 -3.90 12.69 -16.56
N GLY A 80 -4.70 13.76 -16.62
CA GLY A 80 -6.10 13.67 -17.03
C GLY A 80 -7.03 13.09 -15.98
N GLY A 81 -6.69 13.15 -14.69
CA GLY A 81 -7.59 12.77 -13.58
C GLY A 81 -7.71 11.25 -13.37
N VAL A 82 -6.72 10.49 -13.82
CA VAL A 82 -6.62 9.03 -13.60
C VAL A 82 -5.66 8.77 -12.45
N TRP A 83 -5.83 7.66 -11.76
CA TRP A 83 -4.99 7.22 -10.66
C TRP A 83 -4.41 5.85 -10.97
N LEU A 84 -3.11 5.68 -10.71
CA LEU A 84 -2.49 4.37 -10.72
C LEU A 84 -2.69 3.72 -9.35
N VAL A 85 -3.35 2.57 -9.34
CA VAL A 85 -3.74 1.84 -8.13
C VAL A 85 -3.25 0.41 -8.23
N THR A 86 -2.63 -0.11 -7.18
CA THR A 86 -2.26 -1.53 -7.10
C THR A 86 -3.34 -2.30 -6.37
N ALA A 87 -3.85 -3.35 -7.00
CA ALA A 87 -4.67 -4.35 -6.32
C ALA A 87 -3.76 -5.32 -5.56
N ILE A 88 -4.08 -5.53 -4.28
CA ILE A 88 -3.36 -6.44 -3.39
C ILE A 88 -4.34 -7.40 -2.70
N SER A 89 -3.90 -8.62 -2.41
CA SER A 89 -4.69 -9.58 -1.63
C SER A 89 -3.81 -10.63 -0.95
N ALA A 90 -4.23 -11.09 0.22
CA ALA A 90 -3.65 -12.27 0.88
C ALA A 90 -4.03 -13.59 0.18
N SER A 91 -5.08 -13.60 -0.64
CA SER A 91 -5.51 -14.80 -1.37
C SER A 91 -4.63 -15.06 -2.59
N ALA A 92 -4.14 -16.28 -2.73
CA ALA A 92 -3.36 -16.71 -3.89
C ALA A 92 -4.21 -16.82 -5.18
N ASP A 93 -5.53 -16.99 -5.04
CA ASP A 93 -6.46 -17.17 -6.16
C ASP A 93 -7.04 -15.84 -6.67
N ALA A 94 -6.70 -14.72 -6.03
CA ALA A 94 -7.20 -13.41 -6.42
C ALA A 94 -6.62 -12.99 -7.80
N THR A 95 -7.51 -12.60 -8.71
CA THR A 95 -7.11 -12.23 -10.09
C THR A 95 -7.29 -10.73 -10.36
N ILE A 96 -6.52 -10.22 -11.33
CA ILE A 96 -6.63 -8.82 -11.75
C ILE A 96 -8.00 -8.54 -12.38
N GLN A 97 -8.60 -9.52 -13.04
CA GLN A 97 -9.94 -9.41 -13.62
C GLN A 97 -11.00 -9.19 -12.53
N GLN A 98 -10.97 -9.97 -11.46
CA GLN A 98 -11.87 -9.79 -10.31
C GLN A 98 -11.70 -8.41 -9.67
N ALA A 99 -10.46 -7.93 -9.54
CA ALA A 99 -10.16 -6.59 -9.01
C ALA A 99 -10.78 -5.49 -9.88
N VAL A 100 -10.60 -5.58 -11.20
CA VAL A 100 -11.16 -4.62 -12.17
C VAL A 100 -12.69 -4.65 -12.16
N GLU A 101 -13.30 -5.84 -12.15
CA GLU A 101 -14.76 -5.98 -12.09
C GLU A 101 -15.35 -5.37 -10.82
N THR A 102 -14.70 -5.61 -9.67
CA THR A 102 -15.09 -5.01 -8.38
C THR A 102 -15.03 -3.49 -8.42
N LEU A 103 -13.96 -2.91 -8.99
CA LEU A 103 -13.84 -1.46 -9.16
C LEU A 103 -14.94 -0.91 -10.09
N ARG A 104 -15.21 -1.56 -11.22
CA ARG A 104 -16.25 -1.12 -12.17
C ARG A 104 -17.65 -1.18 -11.56
N ALA A 105 -17.91 -2.12 -10.67
CA ALA A 105 -19.16 -2.22 -9.94
C ALA A 105 -19.32 -1.14 -8.85
N THR A 106 -18.24 -0.43 -8.48
CA THR A 106 -18.25 0.56 -7.40
C THR A 106 -18.85 1.89 -7.89
N PRO A 107 -19.87 2.45 -7.23
CA PRO A 107 -20.60 3.62 -7.74
C PRO A 107 -19.74 4.86 -8.05
N ARG A 108 -18.69 5.12 -7.26
CA ARG A 108 -17.81 6.30 -7.43
C ARG A 108 -16.75 6.11 -8.52
N ILE A 109 -16.58 4.92 -9.06
CA ILE A 109 -15.65 4.66 -10.16
C ILE A 109 -16.35 4.94 -11.48
N GLU A 110 -15.68 5.70 -12.34
CA GLU A 110 -16.10 5.99 -13.71
C GLU A 110 -15.53 4.94 -14.66
N THR A 111 -14.21 4.73 -14.60
CA THR A 111 -13.52 3.70 -15.38
C THR A 111 -12.45 3.02 -14.53
N ALA A 112 -12.22 1.74 -14.82
CA ALA A 112 -11.12 0.97 -14.29
C ALA A 112 -10.61 0.01 -15.38
N GLU A 113 -9.32 0.11 -15.69
CA GLU A 113 -8.66 -0.72 -16.69
C GLU A 113 -7.33 -1.24 -16.15
N PRO A 114 -6.95 -2.50 -16.41
CA PRO A 114 -5.64 -3.00 -16.02
C PRO A 114 -4.54 -2.18 -16.72
N ASP A 115 -3.46 -1.87 -16.01
CA ASP A 115 -2.28 -1.25 -16.62
C ASP A 115 -1.62 -2.26 -17.55
N ARG A 116 -1.57 -1.93 -18.85
CA ARG A 116 -1.10 -2.85 -19.89
C ARG A 116 0.32 -2.51 -20.28
N LEU A 117 1.18 -3.53 -20.29
CA LEU A 117 2.50 -3.42 -20.90
C LEU A 117 2.35 -3.27 -22.41
N ILE A 118 2.66 -2.08 -22.91
CA ILE A 118 2.76 -1.82 -24.35
C ILE A 118 4.16 -2.23 -24.79
N LYS A 119 4.24 -3.13 -25.78
CA LYS A 119 5.49 -3.47 -26.44
C LYS A 119 5.68 -2.61 -27.68
N PRO A 120 6.90 -2.08 -27.93
CA PRO A 120 7.21 -1.43 -29.20
C PRO A 120 6.90 -2.37 -30.37
N SER A 121 6.27 -1.84 -31.42
CA SER A 121 5.94 -2.60 -32.63
C SER A 121 7.15 -2.90 -33.52
N ARG A 122 8.28 -2.22 -33.28
CA ARG A 122 9.55 -2.39 -34.00
C ARG A 122 10.68 -2.60 -33.01
N SER A 123 11.70 -3.35 -33.41
CA SER A 123 12.95 -3.46 -32.67
C SER A 123 13.62 -2.09 -32.53
N ILE A 124 14.37 -1.90 -31.43
CA ILE A 124 15.19 -0.70 -31.24
C ILE A 124 16.14 -0.58 -32.44
N PRO A 125 16.18 0.58 -33.14
CA PRO A 125 17.10 0.77 -34.25
C PRO A 125 18.55 0.66 -33.77
N THR A 126 19.33 -0.23 -34.37
CA THR A 126 20.77 -0.40 -34.10
C THR A 126 21.63 0.63 -34.84
N SER A 127 21.12 1.85 -35.05
CA SER A 127 21.81 2.89 -35.82
C SER A 127 22.87 3.62 -34.99
N ARG A 128 23.91 4.09 -35.67
CA ARG A 128 25.04 4.86 -35.14
C ARG A 128 24.65 6.14 -34.39
N ASP A 129 23.47 6.69 -34.66
CA ASP A 129 23.03 8.00 -34.13
C ASP A 129 22.33 7.91 -32.77
N MET A 130 22.24 6.71 -32.17
CA MET A 130 21.70 6.57 -30.82
C MET A 130 22.82 6.82 -29.78
N PRO A 131 22.65 7.76 -28.82
CA PRO A 131 23.64 7.95 -27.76
C PRO A 131 23.76 6.66 -26.95
N GLN A 132 24.99 6.19 -26.74
CA GLN A 132 25.24 5.05 -25.87
C GLN A 132 24.81 5.41 -24.45
N SER A 133 24.00 4.55 -23.85
CA SER A 133 23.53 4.68 -22.46
C SER A 133 24.66 4.48 -21.46
#